data_AF-A0A9E2VMD9-F1
#
_entry.id   AF-A0A9E2VMD9-F1
#
_cell.length_a   1.000
_cell.length_b   1.000
_cell.length_c   1.000
_cell.angle_alpha   90.00
_cell.angle_beta   90.00
_cell.angle_gamma   90.00
#
_symmetry.space_group_name_H-M   'P 1'
#
loop_
_entity.id
_entity.type
_entity.pdbx_description
1 polymer ?
#
loop_
_entity_poly.entity_id
_entity_poly.type
_entity_poly.pdbx_seq_one_letter_code
_entity_poly.pdbx_strand_id
1 'polypeptide(L)'
;MPMYEYASQTPEADGTTQVIELLRPMSQADAPVEDPEGRGRIFKRVLSTTRVMGSVAGSGSGSAGGRGGGGCCPCGKGAGTCSRKA
;
A
#
# COMPACT_ATOMS: atom_id res chain seq x y z
N MET A 1 -13.21 -18.96 -12.28
CA MET A 1 -11.95 -18.68 -11.55
C MET A 1 -11.71 -17.19 -11.60
N PRO A 2 -11.24 -16.55 -10.51
CA PRO A 2 -10.98 -15.11 -10.50
C PRO A 2 -9.82 -14.74 -11.42
N MET A 3 -9.89 -13.51 -11.94
CA MET A 3 -8.82 -12.88 -12.72
C MET A 3 -7.93 -12.06 -11.78
N TYR A 4 -6.63 -12.16 -11.94
CA TYR A 4 -5.65 -11.42 -11.15
C TYR A 4 -4.66 -10.70 -12.07
N GLU A 5 -4.23 -9.51 -11.65
CA GLU A 5 -3.20 -8.72 -12.31
C GLU A 5 -1.86 -8.93 -11.61
N TYR A 6 -0.78 -8.99 -12.39
CA TYR A 6 0.58 -9.10 -11.87
C TYR A 6 1.49 -8.11 -12.59
N ALA A 7 2.24 -7.32 -11.82
CA ALA A 7 3.20 -6.36 -12.36
C ALA A 7 4.63 -6.90 -12.27
N SER A 8 5.45 -6.61 -13.28
CA SER A 8 6.87 -6.92 -13.26
C SER A 8 7.58 -6.10 -12.17
N GLN A 9 8.45 -6.74 -11.40
CA GLN A 9 9.26 -6.08 -10.38
C GLN A 9 10.39 -5.25 -10.98
N THR A 10 10.85 -5.65 -12.16
CA THR A 10 11.89 -4.99 -12.92
C THR A 10 11.23 -4.15 -14.02
N PRO A 11 11.43 -2.82 -14.03
CA PRO A 11 11.00 -1.99 -15.13
C PRO A 11 11.87 -2.28 -16.37
N GLU A 12 11.30 -2.02 -17.53
CA GLU A 12 12.02 -2.07 -18.80
C GLU A 12 12.99 -0.89 -18.94
N ALA A 13 13.82 -0.91 -19.99
CA ALA A 13 14.82 0.15 -20.22
C ALA A 13 14.18 1.54 -20.42
N ASP A 14 12.94 1.57 -20.92
CA ASP A 14 12.09 2.74 -21.12
C ASP A 14 11.32 3.15 -19.84
N GLY A 15 11.50 2.43 -18.73
CA GLY A 15 10.87 2.73 -17.45
C GLY A 15 9.42 2.24 -17.31
N THR A 16 8.92 1.49 -18.29
CA THR A 16 7.58 0.88 -18.21
C THR A 16 7.59 -0.38 -17.34
N THR A 17 6.48 -0.62 -16.66
CA THR A 17 6.25 -1.85 -15.89
C THR A 17 5.25 -2.71 -16.64
N GLN A 18 5.61 -3.94 -16.99
CA GLN A 18 4.68 -4.83 -17.65
C GLN A 18 3.67 -5.39 -16.66
N VAL A 19 2.41 -5.44 -17.10
CA VAL A 19 1.31 -6.03 -16.34
C VAL A 19 0.71 -7.16 -17.16
N ILE A 20 0.55 -8.31 -16.51
CA ILE A 20 -0.11 -9.48 -17.09
C ILE A 20 -1.34 -9.84 -16.29
N GLU A 21 -2.37 -10.32 -16.98
CA GLU A 21 -3.62 -10.75 -16.36
C GLU A 21 -3.74 -12.26 -16.47
N LEU A 22 -4.05 -12.93 -15.36
CA LEU A 22 -4.07 -14.39 -15.30
C LEU A 22 -5.23 -14.92 -14.47
N LEU A 23 -5.96 -15.87 -15.05
CA LEU A 23 -7.03 -16.62 -14.39
C LEU A 23 -6.40 -17.71 -13.51
N ARG A 24 -6.53 -17.59 -12.19
CA ARG A 24 -6.01 -18.58 -11.23
C ARG A 24 -7.00 -18.86 -10.10
N PRO A 25 -6.97 -20.04 -9.48
CA PRO A 25 -7.63 -20.24 -8.20
C PRO A 25 -6.98 -19.35 -7.13
N MET A 26 -7.76 -18.94 -6.14
CA MET A 26 -7.30 -18.02 -5.10
C MET A 26 -6.13 -18.57 -4.27
N SER A 27 -6.02 -19.90 -4.16
CA SER A 27 -4.89 -20.59 -3.53
C SER A 27 -3.55 -20.40 -4.25
N GLN A 28 -3.56 -20.03 -5.52
CA GLN A 28 -2.36 -19.84 -6.35
C GLN A 28 -2.12 -18.37 -6.73
N ALA A 29 -2.85 -17.45 -6.08
CA ALA A 29 -2.81 -16.04 -6.44
C ALA A 29 -1.46 -15.36 -6.07
N ASP A 30 -0.74 -15.90 -5.07
CA ASP A 30 0.59 -15.41 -4.68
C ASP A 30 1.72 -16.32 -5.19
N ALA A 31 1.38 -17.35 -5.96
CA ALA A 31 2.38 -18.23 -6.56
C ALA A 31 3.16 -17.48 -7.66
N PRO A 32 4.46 -17.80 -7.86
CA PRO A 32 5.26 -17.19 -8.91
C PRO A 32 4.59 -17.33 -10.30
N VAL A 33 4.81 -16.35 -11.15
CA VAL A 33 4.31 -16.34 -12.53
C VAL A 33 5.51 -16.37 -13.47
N GLU A 34 5.43 -17.26 -14.46
CA GLU A 34 6.43 -17.33 -15.53
C GLU A 34 6.29 -16.13 -16.46
N ASP A 35 7.43 -15.62 -16.91
CA ASP A 35 7.48 -14.51 -17.86
C ASP A 35 7.14 -15.02 -19.27
N PRO A 36 6.06 -14.53 -19.90
CA PRO A 36 5.68 -14.97 -21.25
C PRO A 36 6.76 -14.65 -22.30
N GLU A 37 7.62 -13.67 -22.04
CA GLU A 37 8.69 -13.30 -22.96
C GLU A 37 10.04 -13.95 -22.63
N GLY A 38 10.11 -14.77 -21.57
CA GLY A 38 11.32 -15.48 -21.19
C GLY A 38 12.49 -14.57 -20.78
N ARG A 39 12.24 -13.32 -20.41
CA ARG A 39 13.26 -12.33 -20.02
C ARG A 39 13.70 -12.44 -18.56
N GLY A 40 13.26 -13.50 -17.86
CA GLY A 40 13.59 -13.74 -16.45
C GLY A 40 12.97 -12.73 -15.48
N ARG A 41 11.87 -12.06 -15.88
CA ARG A 41 11.20 -11.08 -15.03
C ARG A 41 10.40 -11.75 -13.92
N ILE A 42 10.38 -11.11 -12.77
CA ILE A 42 9.61 -11.56 -11.61
C ILE A 42 8.32 -10.75 -11.57
N PHE A 43 7.18 -11.44 -11.57
CA PHE A 43 5.87 -10.82 -11.48
C PHE A 43 5.29 -10.99 -10.07
N LYS A 44 4.71 -9.92 -9.52
CA LYS A 44 3.99 -9.96 -8.25
C LYS A 44 2.55 -9.54 -8.44
N ARG A 45 1.64 -10.21 -7.72
CA ARG A 45 0.22 -9.90 -7.76
C ARG A 45 0.01 -8.46 -7.30
N VAL A 46 -0.73 -7.70 -8.11
CA VAL A 46 -1.20 -6.37 -7.77
C VAL A 46 -2.68 -6.47 -7.49
N LEU A 47 -3.10 -5.90 -6.37
CA LEU A 47 -4.50 -5.65 -6.11
C LEU A 47 -4.76 -4.20 -6.51
N SER A 48 -5.57 -4.00 -7.54
CA SER A 48 -6.07 -2.68 -7.93
C SER A 48 -7.08 -2.20 -6.88
N THR A 49 -6.59 -1.87 -5.69
CA THR A 49 -7.38 -1.12 -4.72
C THR A 49 -7.31 0.33 -5.14
N THR A 50 -8.40 0.88 -5.64
CA THR A 50 -8.57 2.31 -5.78
C THR A 50 -8.36 2.94 -4.41
N ARG A 51 -7.16 3.46 -4.19
CA ARG A 51 -6.85 4.26 -3.01
C ARG A 51 -7.65 5.55 -3.19
N VAL A 52 -8.75 5.72 -2.46
CA VAL A 52 -9.35 7.04 -2.26
C VAL A 52 -8.33 7.83 -1.44
N MET A 53 -7.36 8.41 -2.16
CA MET A 53 -6.39 9.31 -1.58
C MET A 53 -7.14 10.60 -1.31
N GLY A 54 -7.67 10.73 -0.09
CA GLY A 54 -8.09 12.03 0.42
C GLY A 54 -6.90 12.96 0.29
N SER A 55 -7.05 13.99 -0.54
CA SER A 55 -6.04 15.01 -0.79
C SER A 55 -5.62 15.65 0.53
N VAL A 56 -4.48 15.21 1.08
CA VAL A 56 -3.67 16.03 1.97
C VAL A 56 -2.32 16.19 1.29
N ALA A 57 -2.12 17.38 0.72
CA ALA A 57 -0.79 17.82 0.32
C ALA A 57 0.12 17.76 1.55
N GLY A 58 1.23 17.03 1.45
CA GLY A 58 2.18 16.91 2.56
C GLY A 58 3.36 16.03 2.20
N SER A 59 4.36 16.63 1.56
CA SER A 59 5.71 16.08 1.42
C SER A 59 6.26 15.61 2.77
N GLY A 60 6.97 14.48 2.80
CA GLY A 60 7.86 14.16 3.92
C GLY A 60 8.11 12.67 4.12
N SER A 61 9.24 12.18 3.60
CA SER A 61 9.93 10.99 4.12
C SER A 61 10.24 11.15 5.61
N GLY A 62 10.09 10.10 6.41
CA GLY A 62 10.70 10.08 7.74
C GLY A 62 10.07 9.07 8.69
N SER A 63 10.79 7.97 8.93
CA SER A 63 10.57 7.05 10.04
C SER A 63 10.55 7.75 11.40
N ALA A 64 9.96 7.02 12.36
CA ALA A 64 10.19 7.06 13.80
C ALA A 64 9.24 7.96 14.63
N GLY A 65 8.71 7.34 15.68
CA GLY A 65 8.22 8.06 16.85
C GLY A 65 6.85 7.62 17.34
N GLY A 66 6.70 6.37 17.74
CA GLY A 66 5.64 6.05 18.70
C GLY A 66 5.90 6.82 19.99
N ARG A 67 5.05 7.80 20.32
CA ARG A 67 4.92 8.39 21.67
C ARG A 67 3.52 8.97 21.85
N GLY A 68 2.88 8.59 22.95
CA GLY A 68 1.88 9.42 23.62
C GLY A 68 0.44 8.97 23.45
N GLY A 69 0.03 7.97 24.23
CA GLY A 69 -1.37 7.80 24.59
C GLY A 69 -1.89 9.01 25.37
N GLY A 70 -3.16 9.33 25.17
CA GLY A 70 -3.88 10.36 25.93
C GLY A 70 -5.20 10.67 25.25
N GLY A 71 -6.30 10.15 25.82
CA GLY A 71 -7.65 10.29 25.27
C GLY A 71 -8.02 11.75 25.00
N CYS A 72 -8.35 12.04 23.74
CA CYS A 72 -8.82 13.34 23.31
C CYS A 72 -10.33 13.43 23.51
N CYS A 73 -10.77 14.27 24.45
CA CYS A 73 -12.13 14.81 24.41
C CYS A 73 -12.35 15.53 23.06
N PRO A 74 -13.56 15.51 22.48
CA PRO A 74 -13.85 16.09 21.15
C PRO A 74 -13.71 17.62 21.10
N CYS A 75 -13.44 18.28 22.23
CA CYS A 75 -13.14 19.71 22.29
C CYS A 75 -11.70 20.07 21.85
N GLY A 76 -10.88 19.09 21.45
CA GLY A 76 -9.54 19.31 20.88
C GLY A 76 -8.48 19.76 21.89
N LYS A 77 -8.76 19.69 23.20
CA LYS A 77 -7.81 20.03 24.26
C LYS A 77 -7.08 18.76 24.73
N GLY A 78 -5.76 18.88 24.95
CA GLY A 78 -4.93 17.76 25.41
C GLY A 78 -5.34 17.23 26.78
N ALA A 79 -4.99 15.98 27.08
CA ALA A 79 -5.23 15.37 28.38
C ALA A 79 -4.61 16.24 29.50
N GLY A 80 -5.41 16.55 30.54
CA GLY A 80 -4.97 17.35 31.70
C GLY A 80 -5.41 18.82 31.71
N THR A 81 -5.87 19.37 30.58
CA THR A 81 -6.26 20.80 30.48
C THR A 81 -7.57 21.16 31.21
N CYS A 82 -8.41 20.17 31.54
CA CYS A 82 -9.70 20.36 32.22
C CYS A 82 -9.63 20.22 33.76
N SER A 83 -8.44 20.27 34.34
CA SER A 83 -8.25 20.22 35.79
C SER A 83 -8.66 21.56 36.43
N ARG A 84 -9.76 21.58 37.19
CA ARG A 84 -10.14 22.72 38.05
C ARG A 84 -9.11 22.84 39.18
N LYS A 85 -8.45 24.00 39.30
CA LYS A 85 -7.73 24.37 40.53
C LYS A 85 -8.79 24.61 41.62
N ALA A 86 -8.55 24.07 42.82
CA ALA A 86 -9.36 24.28 44.01
C ALA A 86 -9.49 25.78 44.35
#